data_AF-A0A357HYR8-F1
#
_entry.id   AF-A0A357HYR8-F1
#
_cell.length_a   1.000
_cell.length_b   1.000
_cell.length_c   1.000
_cell.angle_alpha   90.00
_cell.angle_beta   90.00
_cell.angle_gamma   90.00
#
_symmetry.space_group_name_H-M   'P 1'
#
loop_
_entity.id
_entity.type
_entity.pdbx_description
1 polymer ?
#
loop_
_entity_poly.entity_id
_entity_poly.type
_entity_poly.pdbx_seq_one_letter_code
_entity_poly.pdbx_strand_id
1 'polypeptide(L)'
;MTPQTQNKIGETIKLGYLAFILTFAFFPLYVMLVVSFKSNEQFLANPWFFDAISTWNWHNWAVGWNTVSGYICNSIFVSFLGTSITLCIVLMCSYAIARYDFPGKNIIFYLVMATMFLPGTV
;
A
#
# COMPACT_ATOMS: atom_id res chain seq x y z
N MET A 1 -40.29 -6.65 17.34
CA MET A 1 -39.38 -6.70 16.17
C MET A 1 -38.42 -7.86 16.40
N THR A 2 -38.35 -8.82 15.48
CA THR A 2 -37.61 -10.08 15.67
C THR A 2 -36.09 -9.83 15.82
N PRO A 3 -35.37 -10.59 16.66
CA PRO A 3 -33.93 -10.44 16.91
C PRO A 3 -33.06 -10.48 15.63
N GLN A 4 -33.55 -11.12 14.57
CA GLN A 4 -32.87 -11.21 13.27
C GLN A 4 -32.81 -9.86 12.52
N THR A 5 -33.76 -8.95 12.75
CA THR A 5 -33.81 -7.65 12.04
C THR A 5 -32.88 -6.61 12.69
N GLN A 6 -32.65 -6.69 14.00
CA GLN A 6 -31.71 -5.81 14.71
C GLN A 6 -30.25 -6.04 14.26
N ASN A 7 -29.87 -7.30 14.00
CA ASN A 7 -28.54 -7.65 13.47
C ASN A 7 -28.33 -7.10 12.05
N LYS A 8 -29.36 -7.14 11.17
CA LYS A 8 -29.28 -6.64 9.79
C LYS A 8 -29.14 -5.12 9.70
N ILE A 9 -29.79 -4.39 10.60
CA ILE A 9 -29.68 -2.91 10.66
C ILE A 9 -28.26 -2.53 11.12
N GLY A 10 -27.74 -3.18 12.17
CA GLY A 10 -26.37 -2.94 12.64
C GLY A 10 -25.31 -3.29 11.58
N GLU A 11 -25.51 -4.35 10.81
CA GLU A 11 -24.64 -4.72 9.70
C GLU A 11 -24.70 -3.71 8.55
N THR A 12 -25.88 -3.23 8.19
CA THR A 12 -26.06 -2.21 7.14
C THR A 12 -25.37 -0.89 7.52
N ILE A 13 -25.45 -0.48 8.79
CA ILE A 13 -24.75 0.72 9.30
C ILE A 13 -23.23 0.54 9.23
N LYS A 14 -22.71 -0.64 9.62
CA LYS A 14 -21.28 -0.95 9.52
C LYS A 14 -20.81 -0.92 8.07
N LEU A 15 -21.56 -1.51 7.15
CA LEU A 15 -21.25 -1.50 5.72
C LEU A 15 -21.30 -0.09 5.14
N GLY A 16 -22.30 0.72 5.52
CA GLY A 16 -22.37 2.13 5.11
C GLY A 16 -21.18 2.95 5.61
N TYR A 17 -20.77 2.75 6.85
CA TYR A 17 -19.59 3.40 7.43
C TYR A 17 -18.28 2.97 6.75
N LEU A 18 -18.10 1.67 6.49
CA LEU A 18 -16.95 1.16 5.75
C LEU A 18 -16.92 1.72 4.33
N ALA A 19 -18.05 1.70 3.62
CA ALA A 19 -18.15 2.26 2.28
C ALA A 19 -17.76 3.74 2.26
N PHE A 20 -18.24 4.52 3.24
CA PHE A 20 -17.87 5.92 3.41
C PHE A 20 -16.35 6.09 3.56
N ILE A 21 -15.70 5.37 4.47
CA ILE A 21 -14.23 5.46 4.64
C ILE A 21 -13.50 5.07 3.36
N LEU A 22 -13.90 3.98 2.71
CA LEU A 22 -13.25 3.52 1.49
C LEU A 22 -13.40 4.55 0.38
N THR A 23 -14.55 5.22 0.25
CA THR A 23 -14.70 6.30 -0.73
C THR A 23 -13.64 7.39 -0.54
N PHE A 24 -13.42 7.87 0.68
CA PHE A 24 -12.39 8.90 0.93
C PHE A 24 -10.96 8.38 0.75
N ALA A 25 -10.69 7.13 1.16
CA ALA A 25 -9.38 6.51 1.02
C ALA A 25 -8.99 6.31 -0.45
N PHE A 26 -9.94 5.92 -1.31
CA PHE A 26 -9.72 5.68 -2.73
C PHE A 26 -9.95 6.91 -3.61
N PHE A 27 -10.49 7.99 -3.07
CA PHE A 27 -10.75 9.22 -3.84
C PHE A 27 -9.49 9.77 -4.56
N PRO A 28 -8.30 9.86 -3.92
CA PRO A 28 -7.09 10.28 -4.62
C PRO A 28 -6.69 9.33 -5.77
N LEU A 29 -6.88 8.03 -5.60
CA LEU A 29 -6.60 7.03 -6.65
C LEU A 29 -7.58 7.16 -7.82
N TYR A 30 -8.85 7.47 -7.53
CA TYR A 30 -9.84 7.79 -8.56
C TYR A 30 -9.40 9.02 -9.37
N VAL A 31 -8.99 10.11 -8.72
CA VAL A 31 -8.52 11.32 -9.40
C VAL A 31 -7.27 11.02 -10.24
N MET A 32 -6.29 10.28 -9.71
CA MET A 32 -5.11 9.86 -10.48
C MET A 32 -5.48 9.11 -11.76
N LEU A 33 -6.45 8.20 -11.66
CA LEU A 33 -6.91 7.41 -12.80
C LEU A 33 -7.62 8.31 -13.83
N VAL A 34 -8.48 9.23 -13.41
CA VAL A 34 -9.13 10.21 -14.29
C VAL A 34 -8.09 11.08 -15.02
N VAL A 35 -7.12 11.62 -14.28
CA VAL A 35 -6.07 12.50 -14.84
C VAL A 35 -5.18 11.76 -15.83
N SER A 36 -4.93 10.45 -15.63
CA SER A 36 -4.08 9.66 -16.53
C SER A 36 -4.53 9.65 -18.00
N PHE A 37 -5.82 9.84 -18.26
CA PHE A 37 -6.41 9.88 -19.61
C PHE A 37 -6.49 11.30 -20.21
N LYS A 38 -6.10 12.34 -19.48
CA LYS A 38 -6.32 13.75 -19.86
C LYS A 38 -5.05 14.44 -20.36
N SER A 39 -5.25 15.49 -21.17
CA SER A 39 -4.23 16.51 -21.43
C SER A 39 -4.24 17.56 -20.32
N ASN A 40 -3.21 18.42 -20.27
CA ASN A 40 -3.14 19.51 -19.29
C ASN A 40 -4.34 20.46 -19.39
N GLU A 41 -4.79 20.77 -20.61
CA GLU A 41 -5.95 21.65 -20.83
C GLU A 41 -7.26 20.99 -20.35
N GLN A 42 -7.44 19.70 -20.64
CA GLN A 42 -8.59 18.91 -20.18
C GLN A 42 -8.64 18.79 -18.66
N PHE A 43 -7.47 18.63 -18.02
CA PHE A 43 -7.36 18.61 -16.56
C PHE A 43 -7.78 19.94 -15.94
N LEU A 44 -7.33 21.07 -16.49
CA LEU A 44 -7.70 22.40 -15.99
C LEU A 44 -9.19 22.70 -16.15
N ALA A 45 -9.80 22.24 -17.25
CA ALA A 45 -11.23 22.44 -17.52
C ALA A 45 -12.14 21.54 -16.66
N ASN A 46 -11.74 20.28 -16.44
CA ASN A 46 -12.49 19.30 -15.66
C ASN A 46 -11.54 18.41 -14.84
N PRO A 47 -11.20 18.81 -13.60
CA PRO A 47 -10.26 18.05 -12.77
C PRO A 47 -10.85 16.76 -12.18
N TRP A 48 -12.18 16.69 -12.02
CA TRP A 48 -12.82 15.73 -11.12
C TRP A 48 -13.42 14.53 -11.84
N PHE A 49 -13.93 14.70 -13.06
CA PHE A 49 -14.69 13.67 -13.75
C PHE A 49 -14.03 13.24 -15.06
N PHE A 50 -14.37 12.05 -15.56
CA PHE A 50 -13.95 11.62 -16.89
C PHE A 50 -14.55 12.52 -17.97
N ASP A 51 -13.76 12.79 -19.01
CA ASP A 51 -14.28 13.33 -20.26
C ASP A 51 -14.80 12.19 -21.14
N ALA A 52 -15.42 12.55 -22.27
CA ALA A 52 -15.95 11.56 -23.21
C ALA A 52 -14.88 10.55 -23.62
N ILE A 53 -15.26 9.26 -23.75
CA ILE A 53 -14.31 8.17 -24.07
C ILE A 53 -13.57 8.43 -25.39
N SER A 54 -14.19 9.15 -26.33
CA SER A 54 -13.58 9.55 -27.59
C SER A 54 -12.40 10.52 -27.44
N THR A 55 -12.26 11.21 -26.30
CA THR A 55 -11.20 12.20 -26.04
C THR A 55 -10.12 11.68 -25.11
N TRP A 56 -10.11 10.38 -24.79
CA TRP A 56 -9.11 9.77 -23.90
C TRP A 56 -7.74 9.66 -24.57
N ASN A 57 -6.71 10.16 -23.89
CA ASN A 57 -5.33 10.15 -24.35
C ASN A 57 -4.60 8.86 -23.95
N TRP A 58 -4.87 7.77 -24.67
CA TRP A 58 -4.19 6.48 -24.45
C TRP A 58 -2.66 6.54 -24.63
N HIS A 59 -2.17 7.52 -25.39
CA HIS A 59 -0.74 7.77 -25.55
C HIS A 59 -0.02 8.03 -24.21
N ASN A 60 -0.70 8.65 -23.23
CA ASN A 60 -0.14 8.90 -21.90
C ASN A 60 0.31 7.60 -21.21
N TRP A 61 -0.45 6.51 -21.38
CA TRP A 61 -0.12 5.21 -20.81
C TRP A 61 1.09 4.57 -21.49
N ALA A 62 1.21 4.71 -22.82
CA ALA A 62 2.37 4.23 -23.55
C ALA A 62 3.64 4.99 -23.17
N VAL A 63 3.57 6.33 -23.10
CA VAL A 63 4.70 7.17 -22.65
C VAL A 63 5.05 6.84 -21.20
N GLY A 64 4.05 6.82 -20.32
CA GLY A 64 4.22 6.49 -18.91
C GLY A 64 4.92 5.15 -18.72
N TRP A 65 4.45 4.09 -19.38
CA TRP A 65 5.08 2.77 -19.31
C TRP A 65 6.54 2.77 -19.77
N ASN A 66 6.86 3.41 -20.89
CA ASN A 66 8.25 3.50 -21.36
C ASN A 66 9.14 4.26 -20.36
N THR A 67 8.61 5.27 -19.68
CA THR A 67 9.34 6.02 -18.65
C THR A 67 9.51 5.24 -17.35
N VAL A 68 8.48 4.52 -16.89
CA VAL A 68 8.49 3.93 -15.53
C VAL A 68 8.83 2.44 -15.48
N SER A 69 8.72 1.71 -16.58
CA SER A 69 8.91 0.25 -16.62
C SER A 69 10.25 -0.20 -16.02
N GLY A 70 11.35 0.47 -16.36
CA GLY A 70 12.67 0.19 -15.79
C GLY A 70 12.73 0.36 -14.27
N TYR A 71 12.12 1.43 -13.75
CA TYR A 71 12.03 1.69 -12.31
C TYR A 71 11.17 0.65 -11.60
N ILE A 72 10.02 0.29 -12.19
CA ILE A 72 9.13 -0.77 -11.64
C ILE A 72 9.88 -2.10 -11.55
N CYS A 73 10.57 -2.50 -12.62
CA CYS A 73 11.36 -3.73 -12.64
C CYS A 73 12.46 -3.71 -11.57
N ASN A 74 13.18 -2.60 -11.43
CA ASN A 74 14.22 -2.46 -10.40
C ASN A 74 13.62 -2.53 -8.99
N SER A 75 12.50 -1.84 -8.73
CA SER A 75 11.83 -1.88 -7.43
C SER A 75 11.33 -3.28 -7.09
N ILE A 76 10.75 -4.01 -8.06
CA ILE A 76 10.32 -5.40 -7.86
C ILE A 76 11.54 -6.28 -7.56
N PHE A 77 12.61 -6.16 -8.34
CA PHE A 77 13.81 -6.96 -8.15
C PHE A 77 14.47 -6.73 -6.79
N VAL A 78 14.69 -5.46 -6.43
CA VAL A 78 15.34 -5.08 -5.17
C VAL A 78 14.46 -5.43 -3.97
N SER A 79 13.15 -5.17 -4.02
CA SER A 79 12.24 -5.51 -2.92
C SER A 79 12.12 -7.01 -2.73
N PHE A 80 12.05 -7.79 -3.81
CA PHE A 80 11.97 -9.24 -3.76
C PHE A 80 13.25 -9.85 -3.18
N LEU A 81 14.42 -9.48 -3.70
CA LEU A 81 15.69 -9.98 -3.20
C LEU A 81 15.96 -9.54 -1.77
N GLY A 82 15.76 -8.26 -1.48
CA GLY A 82 15.93 -7.70 -0.14
C GLY A 82 15.06 -8.44 0.87
N THR A 83 13.77 -8.56 0.60
CA THR A 83 12.83 -9.28 1.48
C THR A 83 13.21 -10.75 1.65
N SER A 84 13.59 -11.44 0.56
CA SER A 84 13.94 -12.86 0.61
C SER A 84 15.20 -13.10 1.45
N ILE A 85 16.26 -12.31 1.23
CA ILE A 85 17.50 -12.41 1.98
C ILE A 85 17.26 -12.08 3.45
N THR A 86 16.54 -10.99 3.73
CA THR A 86 16.18 -10.59 5.10
C THR A 86 15.37 -11.68 5.79
N LEU A 87 14.36 -12.25 5.15
CA LEU A 87 13.56 -13.34 5.73
C LEU A 87 14.41 -14.55 6.06
N CYS A 88 15.28 -15.01 5.15
CA CYS A 88 16.16 -16.15 5.40
C CYS A 88 17.00 -15.96 6.67
N ILE A 89 17.61 -14.78 6.85
CA ILE A 89 18.47 -14.49 8.00
C ILE A 89 17.61 -14.32 9.27
N VAL A 90 16.54 -13.52 9.20
CA VAL A 90 15.70 -13.19 10.36
C VAL A 90 14.97 -14.42 10.89
N LEU A 91 14.53 -15.33 10.03
CA LEU A 91 13.91 -16.59 10.46
C LEU A 91 14.89 -17.45 11.27
N MET A 92 16.14 -17.59 10.81
CA MET A 92 17.16 -18.35 11.54
C MET A 92 17.49 -17.69 12.89
N CYS A 93 17.71 -16.37 12.90
CA CYS A 93 18.03 -15.64 14.13
C CYS A 93 16.88 -15.65 15.14
N SER A 94 15.64 -15.41 14.69
CA SER A 94 14.46 -15.40 15.54
C SER A 94 14.18 -16.79 16.13
N TYR A 95 14.36 -17.86 15.34
CA TYR A 95 14.24 -19.23 15.84
C TYR A 95 15.26 -19.53 16.94
N ALA A 96 16.53 -19.13 16.74
CA ALA A 96 17.58 -19.32 17.73
C ALA A 96 17.25 -18.63 19.07
N ILE A 97 16.82 -17.37 19.02
CA ILE A 97 16.44 -16.59 20.20
C ILE A 97 15.18 -17.17 20.86
N ALA A 98 14.18 -17.58 20.08
CA ALA A 98 12.91 -18.06 20.61
C ALA A 98 13.00 -19.46 21.24
N ARG A 99 13.84 -20.35 20.71
CA ARG A 99 13.83 -21.78 21.08
C ARG A 99 15.01 -22.25 21.92
N TYR A 100 16.15 -21.58 21.86
CA TYR A 100 17.33 -21.96 22.65
C TYR A 100 17.54 -21.00 23.82
N ASP A 101 18.08 -21.53 24.91
CA ASP A 101 18.52 -20.76 26.07
C ASP A 101 20.05 -20.80 26.14
N PHE A 102 20.67 -19.69 25.72
CA PHE A 102 22.12 -19.53 25.66
C PHE A 102 22.56 -18.25 26.42
N PRO A 103 23.78 -18.22 26.98
CA PRO A 103 24.26 -17.05 27.71
C PRO A 103 24.34 -15.82 26.79
N GLY A 104 23.73 -14.71 27.21
CA GLY A 104 23.69 -13.45 26.44
C GLY A 104 22.43 -13.24 25.57
N LYS A 105 21.52 -14.22 25.50
CA LYS A 105 20.23 -14.12 24.76
C LYS A 105 19.45 -12.84 25.02
N ASN A 106 19.28 -12.47 26.29
CA ASN A 106 18.51 -11.27 26.67
C ASN A 106 19.19 -9.99 26.20
N ILE A 107 20.53 -9.93 26.21
CA ILE A 107 21.28 -8.76 25.75
C ILE A 107 21.05 -8.56 24.25
N ILE A 108 21.18 -9.63 23.45
CA ILE A 108 20.93 -9.57 22.00
C ILE A 108 19.48 -9.17 21.73
N PHE A 109 18.51 -9.74 22.45
CA PHE A 109 17.11 -9.38 22.31
C PHE A 109 16.85 -7.90 22.60
N TYR A 110 17.38 -7.36 23.69
CA TYR A 110 17.22 -5.94 24.02
C TYR A 110 17.94 -5.01 23.04
N LEU A 111 19.09 -5.41 22.49
CA LEU A 111 19.76 -4.63 21.43
C LEU A 111 18.91 -4.55 20.17
N VAL A 112 18.29 -5.65 19.73
CA VAL A 112 17.36 -5.66 18.58
C VAL A 112 16.14 -4.78 18.85
N MET A 113 15.59 -4.81 20.07
CA MET A 113 14.49 -3.91 20.42
C MET A 113 14.92 -2.45 20.43
N ALA A 114 16.12 -2.14 20.96
CA ALA A 114 16.65 -0.78 21.00
C ALA A 114 16.77 -0.15 19.60
N THR A 115 17.15 -0.92 18.58
CA THR A 115 17.22 -0.40 17.21
C THR A 115 15.86 -0.08 16.59
N MET A 116 14.76 -0.69 17.06
CA MET A 116 13.40 -0.35 16.61
C MET A 116 12.87 0.96 17.22
N PHE A 117 13.39 1.36 18.39
CA PHE A 117 13.00 2.60 19.07
C PHE A 117 13.80 3.82 18.64
N LEU A 118 15.03 3.62 18.16
CA LEU A 118 15.89 4.70 17.69
C LEU A 118 15.37 5.21 16.33
N PRO A 119 14.94 6.49 16.24
CA PRO A 119 14.53 7.05 14.95
C PRO A 119 15.76 7.16 14.04
N GLY A 120 15.68 6.53 12.87
CA GLY A 120 16.70 6.67 11.83
C GLY A 120 16.58 8.02 11.14
N THR A 121 16.98 9.10 11.82
CA THR A 121 17.16 10.41 11.18
C THR A 121 18.56 10.48 10.59
N VAL A 122 18.64 10.46 9.26
CA VAL A 122 19.82 10.94 8.52
C VAL A 122 19.74 12.45 8.31
#